data_AF-A0A9N9N561-F1
#
_entry.id   AF-A0A9N9N561-F1
#
_cell.length_a   1.000
_cell.length_b   1.000
_cell.length_c   1.000
_cell.angle_alpha   90.00
_cell.angle_beta   90.00
_cell.angle_gamma   90.00
#
_symmetry.space_group_name_H-M   'P 1'
#
loop_
_entity.id
_entity.type
_entity.pdbx_description
1 polymer ?
#
loop_
_entity_poly.entity_id
_entity_poly.type
_entity_poly.pdbx_seq_one_letter_code
_entity_poly.pdbx_strand_id
1 'polypeptide(L)'
;FQPNFSNSTLNQVTSGVSPQSLPANQNIIFYDTANAGIELVFVNNIHSFHLHGHSFYVVERGNGTTPDSSAYNLVNPPYRDTVTIPPTG
;
A
#
# COMPACT_ATOMS: atom_id res chain seq x y z
N PHE A 1 0.73 -6.49 -12.98
CA PHE A 1 0.73 -7.56 -11.96
C PHE A 1 0.49 -8.88 -12.64
N GLN A 2 1.36 -9.86 -12.41
CA GLN A 2 1.14 -11.23 -12.88
C GLN A 2 1.51 -12.20 -11.74
N PRO A 3 0.52 -12.75 -11.02
CA PRO A 3 0.80 -13.67 -9.92
C PRO A 3 1.39 -14.97 -10.46
N ASN A 4 2.38 -15.51 -9.75
CA ASN A 4 2.92 -16.83 -10.02
C ASN A 4 2.16 -17.87 -9.17
N PHE A 5 1.20 -18.55 -9.80
CA PHE A 5 0.37 -19.55 -9.13
C PHE A 5 1.11 -20.86 -8.80
N SER A 6 2.23 -21.17 -9.47
CA SER A 6 3.03 -22.37 -9.19
C SER A 6 4.14 -22.12 -8.17
N ASN A 7 4.51 -20.85 -7.94
CA ASN A 7 5.51 -20.47 -6.94
C ASN A 7 5.13 -19.13 -6.29
N SER A 8 4.37 -19.20 -5.20
CA SER A 8 3.86 -18.02 -4.48
C SER A 8 4.98 -17.15 -3.92
N THR A 9 4.68 -15.89 -3.60
CA THR A 9 5.63 -14.99 -2.91
C THR A 9 6.11 -15.61 -1.59
N LEU A 10 5.22 -16.26 -0.84
CA LEU A 10 5.60 -16.97 0.39
C LEU A 10 6.66 -18.05 0.10
N ASN A 11 6.41 -18.94 -0.86
CA ASN A 11 7.35 -20.02 -1.20
C ASN A 11 8.71 -19.49 -1.67
N GLN A 12 8.72 -18.43 -2.48
CA GLN A 12 9.95 -17.78 -2.93
C GLN A 12 10.76 -17.26 -1.73
N VAL A 13 10.14 -16.50 -0.83
CA VAL A 13 10.86 -15.90 0.32
C VAL A 13 11.32 -16.97 1.32
N THR A 14 10.47 -17.96 1.64
CA THR A 14 10.84 -19.03 2.59
C THR A 14 11.91 -19.98 2.04
N SER A 15 12.10 -20.04 0.72
CA SER A 15 13.19 -20.79 0.08
C SER A 15 14.50 -20.01 -0.01
N GLY A 16 14.55 -18.79 0.55
CA GLY A 16 15.75 -17.97 0.63
C GLY A 16 15.90 -16.94 -0.49
N VAL A 17 14.91 -16.78 -1.37
CA VAL A 17 14.92 -15.70 -2.36
C VAL A 17 14.72 -14.37 -1.64
N SER A 18 15.67 -13.45 -1.79
CA SER A 18 15.55 -12.09 -1.26
C SER A 18 14.35 -11.39 -1.91
N PRO A 19 13.44 -10.76 -1.13
CA PRO A 19 12.30 -10.01 -1.67
C PRO A 19 12.67 -8.94 -2.70
N GLN A 20 13.84 -8.31 -2.53
CA GLN A 20 14.38 -7.29 -3.43
C GLN A 20 14.84 -7.86 -4.78
N SER A 21 15.06 -9.17 -4.86
CA SER A 21 15.46 -9.86 -6.10
C SER A 21 14.27 -10.41 -6.90
N LEU A 22 13.04 -10.26 -6.37
CA LEU A 22 11.84 -10.74 -7.04
C LEU A 22 11.55 -9.92 -8.32
N PRO A 23 10.95 -10.54 -9.36
CA PRO A 23 10.62 -9.85 -10.59
C PRO A 23 9.74 -8.61 -10.38
N ALA A 24 10.05 -7.52 -11.10
CA ALA A 24 9.34 -6.24 -10.97
C ALA A 24 7.82 -6.35 -11.22
N ASN A 25 7.38 -7.30 -12.05
CA ASN A 25 5.96 -7.52 -12.34
C ASN A 25 5.16 -8.16 -11.17
N GLN A 26 5.83 -8.56 -10.08
CA GLN A 26 5.21 -8.98 -8.82
C GLN A 26 4.86 -7.78 -7.91
N ASN A 27 5.27 -6.56 -8.25
CA ASN A 27 4.93 -5.32 -7.52
C ASN A 27 5.25 -5.37 -6.01
N ILE A 28 6.41 -5.90 -5.64
CA ILE A 28 6.83 -6.03 -4.24
C ILE A 28 7.30 -4.68 -3.69
N ILE A 29 6.67 -4.25 -2.60
CA ILE A 29 7.21 -3.21 -1.72
C ILE A 29 7.68 -3.92 -0.45
N PHE A 30 8.99 -3.91 -0.21
CA PHE A 30 9.59 -4.56 0.96
C PHE A 30 9.96 -3.54 2.03
N TYR A 31 9.55 -3.81 3.27
CA TYR A 31 9.85 -2.98 4.42
C TYR A 31 10.04 -3.88 5.65
N ASP A 32 11.19 -3.76 6.32
CA ASP A 32 11.59 -4.63 7.43
C ASP A 32 12.17 -3.79 8.57
N THR A 33 11.37 -2.82 9.02
CA THR A 33 11.68 -2.03 10.21
C THR A 33 10.55 -2.20 11.20
N ALA A 34 10.84 -2.88 12.30
CA ALA A 34 9.85 -3.13 13.35
C ALA A 34 9.36 -1.82 13.98
N ASN A 35 8.08 -1.75 14.31
CA ASN A 35 7.41 -0.62 14.97
C ASN A 35 7.51 0.73 14.23
N ALA A 36 7.71 0.70 12.91
CA ALA A 36 7.69 1.91 12.09
C ALA A 36 6.38 2.05 11.31
N GLY A 37 6.04 3.28 10.95
CA GLY A 37 4.89 3.61 10.10
C GLY A 37 5.29 3.70 8.63
N ILE A 38 4.37 3.31 7.75
CA ILE A 38 4.49 3.51 6.30
C ILE A 38 3.37 4.46 5.87
N GLU A 39 3.74 5.48 5.11
CA GLU A 39 2.79 6.30 4.39
C GLU A 39 2.63 5.78 2.96
N LEU A 40 1.39 5.52 2.56
CA LEU A 40 1.05 5.08 1.21
C LEU A 40 0.22 6.16 0.52
N VAL A 41 0.77 6.73 -0.54
CA VAL A 41 0.09 7.73 -1.38
C VAL A 41 -0.37 7.04 -2.65
N PHE A 42 -1.68 7.06 -2.88
CA PHE A 42 -2.28 6.53 -4.09
C PHE A 42 -2.74 7.69 -4.96
N VAL A 43 -2.34 7.67 -6.23
CA VAL A 43 -2.83 8.59 -7.24
C VAL A 43 -3.54 7.77 -8.30
N ASN A 44 -4.85 7.93 -8.43
CA ASN A 44 -5.64 7.11 -9.34
C ASN A 44 -6.89 7.83 -9.88
N ASN A 45 -7.62 7.14 -10.76
CA ASN A 45 -9.03 7.44 -11.00
C ASN A 45 -9.89 6.79 -9.89
N ILE A 46 -11.22 6.83 -10.05
CA ILE A 46 -12.15 6.21 -9.10
C ILE A 46 -11.87 4.71 -8.96
N HIS A 47 -11.29 4.30 -7.83
CA HIS A 47 -10.94 2.91 -7.53
C HIS A 47 -11.02 2.64 -6.03
N SER A 48 -11.29 1.40 -5.64
CA SER A 48 -11.16 0.95 -4.24
C SER A 48 -9.78 0.35 -4.01
N PHE A 49 -9.09 0.81 -2.96
CA PHE A 49 -7.88 0.18 -2.44
C PHE A 49 -8.22 -0.61 -1.19
N HIS A 50 -7.74 -1.85 -1.10
CA HIS A 50 -7.89 -2.74 0.06
C HIS A 50 -6.51 -3.25 0.50
N LEU A 51 -6.26 -3.31 1.82
CA LEU A 51 -5.02 -3.80 2.40
C LEU A 51 -5.27 -5.02 3.28
N HIS A 52 -4.59 -6.12 2.97
CA HIS A 52 -4.62 -7.32 3.78
C HIS A 52 -3.70 -7.20 5.01
N GLY A 53 -4.08 -7.87 6.11
CA GLY A 53 -3.27 -7.99 7.33
C GLY A 53 -3.20 -6.73 8.21
N HIS A 54 -3.73 -5.60 7.74
CA HIS A 54 -3.70 -4.32 8.44
C HIS A 54 -4.98 -3.53 8.19
N SER A 55 -5.41 -2.77 9.19
CA SER A 55 -6.24 -1.57 8.96
C SER A 55 -5.34 -0.34 8.97
N PHE A 56 -5.72 0.69 8.25
CA PHE A 56 -4.94 1.91 8.06
C PHE A 56 -5.76 3.16 8.38
N TYR A 57 -5.04 4.24 8.69
CA TYR A 57 -5.62 5.56 8.89
C TYR A 57 -5.67 6.32 7.57
N VAL A 58 -6.81 6.90 7.24
CA VAL A 58 -6.98 7.80 6.09
C VAL A 58 -6.74 9.23 6.57
N VAL A 59 -5.50 9.71 6.44
CA VAL A 59 -5.08 11.03 6.94
C VAL A 59 -5.32 12.16 5.93
N GLU A 60 -5.30 11.85 4.64
CA GLU A 60 -5.67 12.75 3.54
C GLU A 60 -6.49 11.98 2.50
N ARG A 61 -7.44 12.67 1.86
CA ARG A 61 -8.21 12.17 0.72
C ARG A 61 -8.78 13.35 -0.06
N GLY A 62 -8.47 13.44 -1.34
CA GLY A 62 -8.94 14.54 -2.18
C GLY A 62 -8.43 14.44 -3.60
N ASN A 63 -8.74 15.45 -4.41
CA ASN A 63 -8.25 15.55 -5.76
C ASN A 63 -6.82 16.13 -5.75
N GLY A 64 -5.99 15.73 -6.71
CA GLY A 64 -4.60 16.14 -6.82
C GLY A 64 -3.64 14.95 -6.69
N THR A 65 -2.41 15.13 -7.18
CA THR A 65 -1.41 14.06 -7.26
C THR A 65 -0.32 14.16 -6.20
N THR A 66 -0.34 15.24 -5.42
CA THR A 66 0.71 15.57 -4.45
C THR A 66 0.05 15.71 -3.09
N PRO A 67 0.48 14.94 -2.08
CA PRO A 67 -0.08 15.05 -0.74
C PRO A 67 0.36 16.35 -0.06
N ASP A 68 -0.50 16.88 0.81
CA ASP A 68 -0.19 18.03 1.66
C ASP A 68 -0.22 17.63 3.14
N SER A 69 0.97 17.33 3.68
CA SER A 69 1.16 16.96 5.08
C SER A 69 0.62 17.99 6.09
N SER A 70 0.48 19.26 5.70
CA SER A 70 -0.10 20.29 6.58
C SER A 70 -1.62 20.16 6.72
N ALA A 71 -2.27 19.46 5.79
CA ALA A 71 -3.72 19.22 5.77
C ALA A 71 -4.11 17.86 6.39
N TYR A 72 -3.15 17.07 6.88
CA TYR A 72 -3.44 15.73 7.41
C TYR A 72 -4.36 15.79 8.63
N ASN A 73 -5.40 14.98 8.61
CA ASN A 73 -6.18 14.70 9.79
C ASN A 73 -5.41 13.73 10.70
N LEU A 74 -4.76 14.27 11.73
CA LEU A 74 -4.03 13.51 12.74
C LEU A 74 -4.82 13.30 14.04
N VAL A 75 -6.09 13.74 14.08
CA VAL A 75 -6.96 13.62 15.26
C VAL A 75 -8.12 12.68 14.93
N ASN A 76 -8.00 11.43 15.37
CA ASN A 76 -8.97 10.36 15.12
C ASN A 76 -9.38 10.22 13.62
N PRO A 77 -8.40 10.05 12.70
CA PRO A 77 -8.72 9.81 11.30
C PRO A 77 -9.48 8.50 11.10
N PRO A 78 -10.26 8.36 10.00
CA PRO A 78 -10.93 7.11 9.67
C PRO A 78 -9.95 5.93 9.66
N TYR A 79 -10.26 4.89 10.44
CA TYR A 79 -9.48 3.65 10.54
C TYR A 79 -10.24 2.50 9.87
N ARG A 80 -9.69 1.94 8.78
CA ARG A 80 -10.37 0.96 7.92
C ARG A 80 -9.37 0.15 7.07
N ASP A 81 -9.83 -0.93 6.46
CA ASP A 81 -9.03 -1.80 5.58
C ASP A 81 -9.23 -1.54 4.08
N THR A 82 -10.23 -0.74 3.71
CA THR A 82 -10.62 -0.50 2.32
C THR A 82 -11.06 0.93 2.14
N VAL A 83 -10.51 1.70 1.20
CA VAL A 83 -10.88 3.10 0.93
C VAL A 83 -11.10 3.34 -0.57
N THR A 84 -12.03 4.23 -0.91
CA THR A 84 -12.21 4.68 -2.30
C THR A 84 -11.31 5.86 -2.60
N ILE A 85 -10.43 5.70 -3.58
CA ILE A 85 -9.62 6.77 -4.18
C ILE A 85 -10.54 7.61 -5.08
N PRO A 86 -10.65 8.93 -4.87
CA PRO A 86 -11.45 9.81 -5.72
C PRO A 86 -10.94 9.90 -7.18
N PRO A 87 -11.71 10.52 -8.10
CA PRO A 87 -11.21 10.80 -9.45
C PRO A 87 -10.12 11.87 -9.40
N THR A 88 -9.11 11.76 -10.28
CA THR A 88 -8.03 12.77 -10.43
C THR A 88 -7.20 13.00 -9.16
N GLY A 89 -7.09 11.97 -8.33
CA GLY A 89 -6.39 11.96 -7.04
C GLY A 89 -6.70 10.67 -6.33
#